data_AF-A0A0U5BG17-F1
#
_entry.id   AF-A0A0U5BG17-F1
#
_cell.length_a   1.000
_cell.length_b   1.000
_cell.length_c   1.000
_cell.angle_alpha   90.00
_cell.angle_beta   90.00
_cell.angle_gamma   90.00
#
_symmetry.space_group_name_H-M   'P 1'
#
loop_
_entity.id
_entity.type
_entity.pdbx_description
1 polymer ?
#
loop_
_entity_poly.entity_id
_entity_poly.type
_entity_poly.pdbx_seq_one_letter_code
_entity_poly.pdbx_strand_id
1 'polypeptide(L)'
;MEAIEGLDRLHLRFVRLRHVVEQKRLEVQWLEDEVRTCFQVNDMAGIADLALERDYLLRWIAAIEAFVTKWETKWEQHEAASGWMASGIHAVDPRE
;
A
#
# COMPACT_ATOMS: atom_id res chain seq x y z
N MET A 1 1.31 -17.51 21.20
CA MET A 1 1.35 -18.10 19.83
C MET A 1 0.41 -17.34 18.87
N GLU A 2 -0.72 -16.79 19.34
CA GLU A 2 -1.68 -16.01 18.52
C GLU A 2 -1.16 -14.66 17.99
N ALA A 3 -0.32 -13.94 18.74
CA ALA A 3 0.21 -12.63 18.32
C ALA A 3 1.11 -12.72 17.07
N ILE A 4 1.89 -13.80 16.95
CA ILE A 4 2.79 -14.07 15.82
C ILE A 4 1.98 -14.42 14.55
N GLU A 5 0.89 -15.20 14.68
CA GLU A 5 -0.02 -15.45 13.56
C GLU A 5 -0.81 -14.20 13.12
N GLY A 6 -1.14 -13.30 14.04
CA GLY A 6 -1.78 -12.02 13.73
C GLY A 6 -0.86 -11.07 12.95
N LEU A 7 0.42 -11.03 13.33
CA LEU A 7 1.51 -10.33 12.67
C LEU A 7 1.69 -10.77 11.20
N ASP A 8 1.78 -12.07 10.98
CA ASP A 8 1.92 -12.64 9.64
C ASP A 8 0.70 -12.32 8.75
N ARG A 9 -0.51 -12.30 9.32
CA ARG A 9 -1.74 -11.95 8.59
C ARG A 9 -1.79 -10.48 8.19
N LEU A 10 -1.33 -9.56 9.04
CA LEU A 10 -1.32 -8.13 8.72
C LEU A 10 -0.25 -7.80 7.66
N HIS A 11 0.95 -8.37 7.81
CA HIS A 11 2.02 -8.23 6.81
C HIS A 11 1.55 -8.75 5.43
N LEU A 12 0.92 -9.92 5.40
CA LEU A 12 0.38 -10.48 4.16
C LEU A 12 -0.70 -9.60 3.52
N ARG A 13 -1.50 -8.87 4.32
CA ARG A 13 -2.48 -7.91 3.80
C ARG A 13 -1.80 -6.71 3.13
N PHE A 14 -0.72 -6.17 3.69
CA PHE A 14 0.04 -5.09 3.03
C PHE A 14 0.70 -5.56 1.75
N VAL A 15 1.26 -6.78 1.74
CA VAL A 15 1.81 -7.40 0.52
C VAL A 15 0.75 -7.51 -0.57
N ARG A 16 -0.46 -7.96 -0.23
CA ARG A 16 -1.58 -8.02 -1.18
C ARG A 16 -1.97 -6.64 -1.70
N LEU A 17 -2.06 -5.64 -0.83
CA LEU A 17 -2.39 -4.27 -1.25
C LEU A 17 -1.35 -3.71 -2.23
N ARG A 18 -0.07 -3.94 -1.98
CA ARG A 18 1.01 -3.57 -2.92
C ARG A 18 0.86 -4.28 -4.25
N HIS A 19 0.53 -5.57 -4.25
CA HIS A 19 0.29 -6.30 -5.48
C HIS A 19 -0.87 -5.70 -6.30
N VAL A 20 -1.96 -5.31 -5.64
CA VAL A 20 -3.08 -4.61 -6.32
C VAL A 20 -2.62 -3.26 -6.89
N VAL A 21 -1.80 -2.50 -6.15
CA VAL A 21 -1.21 -1.25 -6.65
C VAL A 21 -0.37 -1.49 -7.91
N GLU A 22 0.47 -2.52 -7.91
CA GLU A 22 1.26 -2.87 -9.10
C GLU A 22 0.37 -3.22 -10.31
N GLN A 23 -0.72 -3.97 -10.11
CA GLN A 23 -1.67 -4.23 -11.19
C GLN A 23 -2.30 -2.93 -11.72
N LYS A 24 -2.66 -1.99 -10.84
CA LYS A 24 -3.20 -0.70 -11.26
C LYS A 24 -2.16 0.19 -11.97
N ARG A 25 -0.88 0.05 -11.65
CA ARG A 25 0.20 0.72 -12.40
C ARG A 25 0.33 0.18 -13.83
N LEU A 26 0.19 -1.13 -14.00
CA LEU A 26 0.17 -1.75 -15.33
C LEU A 26 -1.05 -1.26 -16.14
N GLU A 27 -2.21 -1.15 -15.51
CA GLU A 27 -3.42 -0.60 -16.13
C GLU A 27 -3.20 0.84 -16.62
N VAL A 28 -2.55 1.69 -15.81
CA VAL A 28 -2.17 3.06 -16.23
C VAL A 28 -1.23 3.05 -17.45
N GLN A 29 -0.30 2.10 -17.53
CA GLN A 29 0.58 1.95 -18.69
C GLN A 29 -0.20 1.53 -19.95
N TRP A 30 -1.19 0.64 -19.81
CA TRP A 30 -2.03 0.23 -20.94
C TRP A 30 -2.90 1.37 -21.48
N LEU A 31 -3.39 2.27 -20.60
CA LEU A 31 -4.11 3.47 -21.05
C LEU A 31 -3.25 4.34 -21.99
N GLU A 32 -1.92 4.36 -21.84
CA GLU A 32 -1.04 5.11 -22.75
C GLU A 32 -1.04 4.54 -24.17
N ASP A 33 -1.16 3.23 -24.30
CA ASP A 33 -1.30 2.56 -25.60
C ASP A 33 -2.69 2.80 -26.21
N GLU A 34 -3.75 2.81 -25.39
CA GLU A 34 -5.11 3.13 -25.84
C GLU A 34 -5.24 4.58 -26.32
N VAL A 35 -4.60 5.54 -25.63
CA VAL A 35 -4.53 6.94 -26.06
C VAL A 35 -3.90 7.05 -27.45
N ARG A 36 -2.87 6.24 -27.74
CA ARG A 36 -2.24 6.19 -29.07
C ARG A 36 -3.23 5.74 -30.13
N THR A 37 -4.06 4.74 -29.83
CA THR A 37 -5.13 4.28 -30.74
C THR A 37 -6.18 5.37 -30.98
N CYS A 38 -6.66 6.05 -29.94
CA CYS A 38 -7.60 7.16 -30.09
C CYS A 38 -7.01 8.29 -30.94
N PHE A 39 -5.72 8.60 -30.78
CA PHE A 39 -5.04 9.61 -31.59
C PHE A 39 -4.99 9.23 -33.08
N GLN A 40 -4.75 7.95 -33.41
CA GLN A 40 -4.72 7.47 -34.80
C GLN A 40 -6.07 7.63 -35.52
N VAL A 41 -7.18 7.56 -34.78
CA VAL A 41 -8.54 7.70 -35.33
C VAL A 41 -9.13 9.10 -35.13
N ASN A 42 -8.33 10.07 -34.65
CA ASN A 42 -8.76 11.43 -34.28
C ASN A 42 -9.92 11.47 -33.27
N ASP A 43 -10.00 10.48 -32.38
CA ASP A 43 -11.01 10.42 -31.32
C ASP A 43 -10.56 11.25 -30.10
N MET A 44 -10.85 12.54 -30.16
CA MET A 44 -10.54 13.47 -29.07
C MET A 44 -11.41 13.24 -27.82
N ALA A 45 -12.61 12.68 -27.98
CA ALA A 45 -13.48 12.36 -26.85
C ALA A 45 -12.91 11.16 -26.07
N GLY A 46 -12.50 10.11 -26.77
CA GLY A 46 -11.81 8.96 -26.17
C GLY A 46 -10.52 9.35 -25.45
N ILE A 47 -9.72 10.26 -26.02
CA ILE A 47 -8.51 10.77 -25.34
C ILE A 47 -8.88 11.47 -24.01
N ALA A 48 -9.96 12.26 -23.99
CA ALA A 48 -10.39 12.95 -22.78
C ALA A 48 -10.88 11.97 -21.70
N ASP A 49 -11.64 10.95 -22.10
CA ASP A 49 -12.13 9.91 -21.19
C ASP A 49 -10.97 9.10 -20.59
N LEU A 50 -10.00 8.68 -21.42
CA LEU A 50 -8.80 7.97 -20.97
C LEU A 50 -7.94 8.83 -20.03
N ALA A 51 -7.87 10.15 -20.26
CA ALA A 51 -7.15 11.07 -19.37
C ALA A 51 -7.82 11.17 -17.98
N LEU A 52 -9.15 11.18 -17.92
CA LEU A 52 -9.90 11.17 -16.66
C LEU A 52 -9.73 9.85 -15.91
N GLU A 53 -9.78 8.73 -16.63
CA GLU A 53 -9.54 7.40 -16.05
C GLU A 53 -8.12 7.28 -15.49
N ARG A 54 -7.11 7.76 -16.23
CA ARG A 54 -5.72 7.82 -15.76
C ARG A 54 -5.60 8.64 -14.47
N ASP A 55 -6.20 9.83 -14.41
CA ASP A 55 -6.15 10.66 -13.20
C ASP A 55 -6.81 9.96 -12.01
N TYR A 56 -7.96 9.32 -12.22
CA TYR A 56 -8.63 8.53 -11.21
C TYR A 56 -7.75 7.39 -10.67
N LEU A 57 -7.13 6.60 -11.56
CA LEU A 57 -6.25 5.50 -11.16
C LEU A 57 -5.04 6.00 -10.39
N LEU A 58 -4.41 7.10 -10.82
CA LEU A 58 -3.26 7.68 -10.12
C LEU A 58 -3.62 8.16 -8.71
N ARG A 59 -4.78 8.81 -8.54
CA ARG A 59 -5.28 9.21 -7.22
C ARG A 59 -5.57 8.00 -6.34
N TRP A 60 -6.17 6.95 -6.90
CA TRP A 60 -6.44 5.71 -6.18
C TRP A 60 -5.15 5.03 -5.71
N ILE A 61 -4.16 4.92 -6.60
CA ILE A 61 -2.83 4.39 -6.28
C ILE A 61 -2.21 5.18 -5.13
N ALA A 62 -2.15 6.50 -5.26
CA ALA A 62 -1.57 7.38 -4.23
C ALA A 62 -2.27 7.21 -2.86
N ALA A 63 -3.60 7.06 -2.85
CA ALA A 63 -4.36 6.84 -1.62
C ALA A 63 -4.02 5.50 -0.95
N ILE A 64 -3.89 4.42 -1.72
CA ILE A 64 -3.55 3.10 -1.19
C ILE A 64 -2.10 3.06 -0.69
N GLU A 65 -1.17 3.66 -1.42
CA GLU A 65 0.22 3.74 -0.98
C GLU A 65 0.36 4.53 0.32
N ALA A 66 -0.28 5.70 0.39
CA ALA A 66 -0.31 6.49 1.62
C ALA A 66 -0.95 5.72 2.79
N PHE A 67 -2.01 4.93 2.52
CA PHE A 67 -2.61 4.05 3.51
C PHE A 67 -1.61 2.98 3.99
N VAL A 68 -0.97 2.24 3.08
CA VAL A 68 -0.01 1.18 3.43
C VAL A 68 1.14 1.75 4.24
N THR A 69 1.79 2.80 3.77
CA THR A 69 2.90 3.45 4.47
C THR A 69 2.50 3.92 5.87
N LYS A 70 1.36 4.61 6.00
CA LYS A 70 0.87 5.10 7.30
C LYS A 70 0.69 3.96 8.30
N TRP A 71 0.13 2.84 7.86
CA TRP A 71 -0.17 1.72 8.75
C TRP A 71 1.04 0.85 9.06
N GLU A 72 1.96 0.67 8.12
CA GLU A 72 3.24 0.00 8.39
C GLU A 72 4.07 0.78 9.40
N THR A 73 4.21 2.10 9.24
CA THR A 73 4.94 2.94 10.21
C THR A 73 4.31 2.87 11.60
N LYS A 74 2.97 2.92 11.69
CA LYS A 74 2.28 2.77 12.97
C LYS A 74 2.50 1.39 13.60
N TRP A 75 2.53 0.35 12.77
CA TRP A 75 2.76 -1.00 13.21
C TRP A 75 4.18 -1.20 13.74
N GLU A 76 5.19 -0.73 13.01
CA GLU A 76 6.59 -0.76 13.43
C GLU A 76 6.81 0.00 14.75
N GLN A 77 6.17 1.15 14.92
CA GLN A 77 6.20 1.92 16.17
C GLN A 77 5.57 1.16 17.33
N HIS A 78 4.43 0.49 17.09
CA HIS A 78 3.78 -0.34 18.10
C HIS A 78 4.67 -1.52 18.52
N GLU A 79 5.23 -2.25 17.56
CA GLU A 79 6.16 -3.36 17.82
C GLU A 79 7.37 -2.89 18.65
N ALA A 80 8.00 -1.77 18.26
CA ALA A 80 9.14 -1.20 19.00
C ALA A 80 8.77 -0.80 20.45
N ALA A 81 7.60 -0.19 20.65
CA ALA A 81 7.11 0.18 21.98
C ALA A 81 6.79 -1.05 22.85
N SER A 82 6.19 -2.09 22.25
CA SER A 82 5.88 -3.35 22.95
C SER A 82 7.13 -4.18 23.28
N GLY A 83 8.17 -4.14 22.44
CA GLY A 83 9.45 -4.81 22.70
C GLY A 83 10.22 -4.20 23.86
N TRP A 84 10.14 -2.88 24.04
CA TRP A 84 10.73 -2.20 25.21
C TRP A 84 9.95 -2.52 26.50
N MET A 85 8.62 -2.56 26.44
CA MET A 85 7.78 -2.95 27.58
C MET A 85 8.05 -4.40 28.03
N ALA A 86 8.33 -5.33 27.11
CA ALA A 86 8.70 -6.71 27.46
C ALA A 86 10.09 -6.81 28.12
N SER A 87 11.02 -5.95 27.73
CA SER A 87 12.39 -5.92 28.29
C SER A 87 12.48 -5.28 29.67
N GLY A 88 11.52 -4.41 30.02
CA GLY A 88 11.46 -3.72 31.33
C GLY A 88 10.90 -4.56 32.48
N ILE A 89 10.27 -5.71 32.21
CA ILE A 89 9.64 -6.56 33.24
C ILE A 89 10.65 -7.57 33.85
N HIS A 90 11.82 -7.78 33.23
CA HIS A 90 12.84 -8.70 33.73
C HIS A 90 13.92 -8.07 34.64
N ALA A 91 13.85 -6.77 34.93
CA ALA A 91 14.71 -6.15 35.94
C ALA A 91 14.04 -6.19 37.32
N VAL A 92 13.77 -7.39 37.83
CA VAL A 92 13.51 -7.58 39.27
C VAL A 92 14.88 -7.70 39.96
N ASP A 93 15.16 -6.69 40.77
CA ASP A 93 16.35 -6.52 41.62
C ASP A 93 16.60 -7.77 42.51
N PRO A 94 17.77 -8.43 42.45
CA PRO A 94 18.10 -9.51 43.37
C PRO A 94 18.75 -8.90 44.62
N ARG A 95 17.93 -8.32 45.49
CA ARG A 95 18.33 -7.95 46.86
C ARG A 95 17.21 -8.20 47.85
N GLU A 96 17.02 -9.47 48.20
CA GLU A 96 16.66 -9.92 49.56
C GLU A 96 17.39 -11.24 49.86
#